data_AF-A0A537VEG9-F1
#
_entry.id   AF-A0A537VEG9-F1
#
_cell.length_a   1.000
_cell.length_b   1.000
_cell.length_c   1.000
_cell.angle_alpha   90.00
_cell.angle_beta   90.00
_cell.angle_gamma   90.00
#
_symmetry.space_group_name_H-M   'P 1'
#
loop_
_entity.id
_entity.type
_entity.pdbx_description
1 polymer ?
#
loop_
_entity_poly.entity_id
_entity_poly.type
_entity_poly.pdbx_seq_one_letter_code
_entity_poly.pdbx_strand_id
1 'polypeptide(L)'
;MSPSAGASQQGGRIEKLGDAFDLLAAYSDGGFLFERAGSGVAAGAPVVATAPLDAAAGMLADIDRAIGGGGRTVAIGTIPFRDIGGTASALSVASRTVRRTAPGETVRIDVGDEVVARSERPFGRMPASSPRQPFTARQLDPVPPPEGYATAVADLVHRLGPQLRKVVLARTIEVDAGRELDARRLAHRLRAVNPD
;
A
#
# COMPACT_ATOMS: atom_id res chain seq x y z
N MET A 1 21.76 21.02 9.31
CA MET A 1 21.50 19.94 8.34
C MET A 1 20.62 20.51 7.26
N SER A 2 21.17 20.71 6.06
CA SER A 2 20.49 21.37 4.95
C SER A 2 19.53 20.40 4.24
N PRO A 3 18.35 20.84 3.78
CA PRO A 3 17.54 20.03 2.89
C PRO A 3 18.24 19.96 1.53
N SER A 4 18.60 18.75 1.11
CA SER A 4 19.12 18.48 -0.23
C SER A 4 17.99 18.61 -1.24
N ALA A 5 17.79 19.81 -1.77
CA ALA A 5 16.98 20.07 -2.95
C ALA A 5 17.76 19.62 -4.20
N GLY A 6 17.75 18.31 -4.45
CA GLY A 6 18.20 17.71 -5.71
C GLY A 6 17.02 17.56 -6.66
N ALA A 7 16.47 18.67 -7.17
CA ALA A 7 15.56 18.63 -8.31
C ALA A 7 16.38 18.41 -9.59
N SER A 8 16.93 17.20 -9.75
CA SER A 8 17.42 16.75 -11.05
C SER A 8 16.24 16.70 -12.01
N GLN A 9 16.44 17.13 -13.25
CA GLN A 9 15.43 17.11 -14.31
C GLN A 9 14.75 15.73 -14.36
N GLN A 10 13.52 15.63 -13.86
CA GLN A 10 12.74 14.41 -13.90
C GLN A 10 11.86 14.46 -15.15
N GLY A 11 12.33 13.90 -16.27
CA GLY A 11 11.41 13.50 -17.33
C GLY A 11 10.57 12.29 -16.90
N GLY A 12 9.55 11.95 -17.68
CA GLY A 12 8.67 10.82 -17.37
C GLY A 12 7.77 10.46 -18.54
N ARG A 13 7.02 9.38 -18.38
CA ARG A 13 6.15 8.84 -19.44
C ARG A 13 4.83 8.38 -18.85
N ILE A 14 3.75 8.63 -19.56
CA ILE A 14 2.43 8.08 -19.27
C ILE A 14 1.99 7.21 -20.45
N GLU A 15 1.52 6.02 -20.16
CA GLU A 15 1.08 5.05 -21.16
C GLU A 15 -0.22 4.36 -20.76
N LYS A 16 -1.16 4.24 -21.70
CA LYS A 16 -2.40 3.48 -21.47
C LYS A 16 -2.13 1.99 -21.60
N LEU A 17 -2.49 1.21 -20.58
CA LEU A 17 -2.27 -0.26 -20.55
C LEU A 17 -3.49 -1.08 -21.01
N GLY A 18 -4.63 -0.41 -21.22
CA GLY A 18 -5.89 -1.04 -21.65
C GLY A 18 -6.70 -1.66 -20.51
N ASP A 19 -7.82 -2.27 -20.89
CA ASP A 19 -8.91 -2.60 -19.98
C ASP A 19 -8.68 -3.91 -19.22
N ALA A 20 -7.90 -4.83 -19.81
CA ALA A 20 -7.64 -6.16 -19.27
C ALA A 20 -6.40 -6.25 -18.37
N PHE A 21 -5.71 -5.13 -18.11
CA PHE A 21 -4.50 -5.16 -17.30
C PHE A 21 -4.80 -5.60 -15.86
N ASP A 22 -3.96 -6.41 -15.23
CA ASP A 22 -4.10 -6.76 -13.82
C ASP A 22 -3.18 -5.87 -12.98
N LEU A 23 -3.70 -5.04 -12.06
CA LEU A 23 -2.85 -4.19 -11.23
C LEU A 23 -1.87 -5.01 -10.36
N LEU A 24 -2.22 -6.23 -9.97
CA LEU A 24 -1.29 -7.13 -9.25
C LEU A 24 -0.12 -7.58 -10.11
N ALA A 25 -0.22 -7.47 -11.45
CA ALA A 25 0.90 -7.67 -12.36
C ALA A 25 2.00 -6.62 -12.16
N ALA A 26 1.64 -5.43 -11.67
CA ALA A 26 2.54 -4.31 -11.41
C ALA A 26 3.05 -4.23 -9.96
N TYR A 27 2.52 -5.05 -9.06
CA TYR A 27 3.04 -5.17 -7.69
C TYR A 27 4.38 -5.92 -7.66
N SER A 28 5.36 -5.35 -6.94
CA SER A 28 6.66 -5.97 -6.67
C SER A 28 6.91 -6.02 -5.16
N ASP A 29 7.88 -6.83 -4.72
CA ASP A 29 8.32 -6.84 -3.33
C ASP A 29 8.77 -5.43 -2.88
N GLY A 30 8.38 -5.04 -1.67
CA GLY A 30 8.56 -3.68 -1.15
C GLY A 30 7.70 -2.60 -1.83
N GLY A 31 6.79 -3.01 -2.72
CA GLY A 31 5.86 -2.12 -3.41
C GLY A 31 4.56 -1.87 -2.65
N PHE A 32 3.66 -1.13 -3.29
CA PHE A 32 2.32 -0.85 -2.76
C PHE A 32 1.25 -1.40 -3.69
N LEU A 33 0.16 -1.87 -3.09
CA LEU A 33 -1.05 -2.24 -3.82
C LEU A 33 -2.26 -1.72 -3.04
N PHE A 34 -3.14 -1.03 -3.74
CA PHE A 34 -4.44 -0.59 -3.25
C PHE A 34 -5.47 -0.82 -4.34
N GLU A 35 -6.57 -1.50 -4.02
CA GLU A 35 -7.71 -1.66 -4.91
C GLU A 35 -9.01 -1.50 -4.13
N ARG A 36 -10.01 -0.92 -4.79
CA ARG A 36 -11.37 -0.76 -4.27
C ARG A 36 -12.33 -0.53 -5.43
N ALA A 37 -13.43 -1.29 -5.48
CA ALA A 37 -14.51 -1.14 -6.46
C ALA A 37 -14.01 -0.99 -7.91
N GLY A 38 -13.06 -1.84 -8.32
CA GLY A 38 -12.49 -1.84 -9.67
C GLY A 38 -11.53 -0.67 -9.99
N SER A 39 -11.22 0.19 -9.03
CA SER A 39 -10.20 1.25 -9.12
C SER A 39 -9.01 0.92 -8.22
N GLY A 40 -7.83 1.46 -8.49
CA GLY A 40 -6.67 1.15 -7.67
C GLY A 40 -5.35 1.67 -8.19
N VAL A 41 -4.31 1.39 -7.41
CA VAL A 41 -2.93 1.74 -7.70
C VAL A 41 -2.02 0.58 -7.29
N ALA A 42 -1.10 0.24 -8.17
CA ALA A 42 0.04 -0.61 -7.87
C ALA A 42 1.33 0.19 -8.12
N ALA A 43 2.30 0.04 -7.23
CA ALA A 43 3.57 0.72 -7.35
C ALA A 43 4.72 -0.19 -6.94
N GLY A 44 5.84 -0.07 -7.65
CA GLY A 44 7.06 -0.80 -7.36
C GLY A 44 8.20 0.11 -6.91
N ALA A 45 9.30 -0.50 -6.49
CA ALA A 45 10.55 0.21 -6.23
C ALA A 45 11.25 0.59 -7.55
N PRO A 46 12.16 1.59 -7.56
CA PRO A 46 12.51 2.47 -6.43
C PRO A 46 11.47 3.59 -6.18
N VAL A 47 11.49 4.13 -4.95
CA VAL A 47 10.83 5.40 -4.60
C VAL A 47 11.68 6.57 -5.09
N VAL A 48 11.06 7.56 -5.73
CA VAL A 48 11.75 8.74 -6.29
C VAL A 48 11.56 10.00 -5.44
N ALA A 49 10.51 10.04 -4.63
CA ALA A 49 10.27 11.13 -3.70
C ALA A 49 9.45 10.64 -2.50
N THR A 50 9.70 11.23 -1.34
CA THR A 50 8.92 11.02 -0.12
C THR A 50 8.69 12.38 0.53
N ALA A 51 7.47 12.62 1.00
CA ALA A 51 7.12 13.82 1.75
C ALA A 51 6.20 13.48 2.92
N PRO A 52 6.25 14.25 4.01
CA PRO A 52 5.20 14.26 5.03
C PRO A 52 3.81 14.51 4.41
N LEU A 53 2.75 14.05 5.08
CA LEU A 53 1.38 14.13 4.58
C LEU A 53 0.93 15.55 4.20
N ASP A 54 1.31 16.56 4.97
CA ASP A 54 0.98 17.97 4.75
C ASP A 54 1.74 18.59 3.57
N ALA A 55 2.92 18.05 3.22
CA ALA A 55 3.72 18.47 2.08
C ALA A 55 3.47 17.64 0.80
N ALA A 56 2.75 16.52 0.90
CA ALA A 56 2.59 15.57 -0.19
C ALA A 56 1.87 16.14 -1.43
N ALA A 57 0.92 17.05 -1.24
CA ALA A 57 0.22 17.70 -2.34
C ALA A 57 1.16 18.57 -3.20
N GLY A 58 2.07 19.30 -2.55
CA GLY A 58 3.09 20.10 -3.24
C GLY A 58 4.07 19.22 -4.01
N MET A 59 4.61 18.19 -3.36
CA MET A 59 5.46 17.18 -4.00
C MET A 59 4.79 16.57 -5.25
N LEU A 60 3.51 16.21 -5.17
CA LEU A 60 2.77 15.65 -6.30
C LEU A 60 2.61 16.63 -7.45
N ALA A 61 2.28 17.90 -7.15
CA ALA A 61 2.12 18.93 -8.16
C ALA A 61 3.44 19.20 -8.92
N ASP A 62 4.56 19.17 -8.22
CA ASP A 62 5.87 19.38 -8.83
C ASP A 62 6.28 18.22 -9.73
N ILE A 63 6.11 16.98 -9.27
CA ILE A 63 6.40 15.78 -10.07
C ILE A 63 5.47 15.70 -11.29
N ASP A 64 4.18 15.93 -11.11
CA ASP A 64 3.20 15.90 -12.21
C ASP A 64 3.52 16.96 -13.28
N ARG A 65 3.94 18.17 -12.87
CA ARG A 65 4.39 19.21 -13.80
C ARG A 65 5.65 18.78 -14.56
N ALA A 66 6.61 18.17 -13.87
CA ALA A 66 7.88 17.75 -14.46
C ALA A 66 7.71 16.70 -15.57
N ILE A 67 6.78 15.74 -15.38
CA ILE A 67 6.53 14.67 -16.36
C ILE A 67 5.43 15.00 -17.38
N GLY A 68 4.87 16.22 -17.34
CA GLY A 68 3.72 16.60 -18.18
C GLY A 68 2.45 15.77 -17.90
N GLY A 69 2.26 15.35 -16.64
CA GLY A 69 1.35 14.27 -16.26
C GLY A 69 -0.13 14.62 -16.25
N GLY A 70 -0.49 15.89 -16.03
CA GLY A 70 -1.86 16.39 -16.09
C GLY A 70 -2.76 15.87 -14.96
N GLY A 71 -2.25 15.83 -13.73
CA GLY A 71 -2.94 15.38 -12.52
C GLY A 71 -2.99 13.86 -12.35
N ARG A 72 -2.06 13.13 -12.98
CA ARG A 72 -2.10 11.67 -13.05
C ARG A 72 -1.26 10.99 -11.98
N THR A 73 -0.19 11.64 -11.52
CA THR A 73 0.74 11.11 -10.50
C THR A 73 0.02 10.77 -9.19
N VAL A 74 0.50 9.73 -8.50
CA VAL A 74 -0.05 9.29 -7.21
C VAL A 74 1.08 9.14 -6.19
N ALA A 75 0.84 9.62 -4.98
CA ALA A 75 1.66 9.33 -3.81
C ALA A 75 0.96 8.28 -2.95
N ILE A 76 1.73 7.36 -2.38
CA ILE A 76 1.24 6.18 -1.70
C ILE A 76 1.99 6.04 -0.39
N GLY A 77 1.30 5.59 0.65
CA GLY A 77 1.90 5.38 1.97
C GLY A 77 0.88 4.83 2.95
N THR A 78 1.32 4.69 4.19
CA THR A 78 0.48 4.26 5.32
C THR A 78 0.50 5.34 6.40
N ILE A 79 -0.66 5.54 7.03
CA ILE A 79 -0.83 6.47 8.14
C ILE A 79 -1.04 5.63 9.40
N PRO A 80 -0.11 5.65 10.38
CA PRO A 80 -0.25 4.86 11.60
C PRO A 80 -1.38 5.41 12.51
N PHE A 81 -1.95 4.54 13.34
CA PHE A 81 -2.99 4.92 14.32
C PHE A 81 -2.50 5.97 15.32
N ARG A 82 -1.22 5.89 15.69
CA ARG A 82 -0.54 6.84 16.57
C ARG A 82 0.84 7.11 16.03
N ASP A 83 1.27 8.36 16.09
CA ASP A 83 2.67 8.72 15.88
C ASP A 83 3.48 8.27 17.10
N ILE A 84 4.25 7.20 16.93
CA ILE A 84 5.17 6.68 17.94
C ILE A 84 6.57 6.82 17.35
N GLY A 85 7.45 7.56 18.05
CA GLY A 85 8.85 7.70 17.65
C GLY A 85 9.15 8.78 16.60
N GLY A 86 8.21 9.68 16.30
CA GLY A 86 8.43 10.78 15.35
C GLY A 86 8.54 10.33 13.90
N THR A 87 8.08 9.11 13.61
CA THR A 87 7.89 8.61 12.24
C THR A 87 6.65 9.29 11.68
N ALA A 88 6.82 10.51 11.19
CA ALA A 88 5.76 11.28 10.57
C ALA A 88 5.13 10.46 9.44
N SER A 89 3.80 10.54 9.33
CA SER A 89 3.07 9.94 8.21
C SER A 89 3.64 10.49 6.90
N ALA A 90 4.24 9.62 6.10
CA ALA A 90 4.89 10.01 4.86
C ALA A 90 4.22 9.31 3.68
N LEU A 91 4.09 10.06 2.59
CA LEU A 91 3.64 9.55 1.30
C LEU A 91 4.81 9.58 0.32
N SER A 92 4.89 8.55 -0.51
CA SER A 92 5.98 8.32 -1.44
C SER A 92 5.47 8.23 -2.87
N VAL A 93 6.21 8.79 -3.82
CA VAL A 93 5.99 8.57 -5.24
C VAL A 93 7.01 7.55 -5.71
N ALA A 94 6.51 6.45 -6.27
CA ALA A 94 7.35 5.45 -6.91
C ALA A 94 7.78 5.91 -8.30
N SER A 95 8.95 5.44 -8.73
CA SER A 95 9.44 5.56 -10.10
C SER A 95 8.48 4.98 -11.13
N ARG A 96 7.75 3.91 -10.78
CA ARG A 96 6.69 3.33 -11.61
C ARG A 96 5.44 3.11 -10.78
N THR A 97 4.34 3.69 -11.27
CA THR A 97 3.00 3.41 -10.75
C THR A 97 2.10 2.97 -11.91
N VAL A 98 1.18 2.05 -11.61
CA VAL A 98 0.05 1.73 -12.48
C VAL A 98 -1.21 2.13 -11.72
N ARG A 99 -1.98 3.05 -12.31
CA ARG A 99 -3.20 3.59 -11.73
C ARG A 99 -4.38 3.20 -12.60
N ARG A 100 -5.48 2.82 -11.96
CA ARG A 100 -6.81 2.67 -12.56
C ARG A 100 -7.80 3.58 -11.87
N THR A 101 -8.39 4.51 -12.62
CA THR A 101 -9.44 5.43 -12.13
C THR A 101 -10.84 4.91 -12.34
N ALA A 102 -11.04 4.13 -13.40
CA ALA A 102 -12.27 3.46 -13.76
C ALA A 102 -11.94 2.22 -14.61
N PRO A 103 -12.89 1.29 -14.82
CA PRO A 103 -12.72 0.22 -15.80
C PRO A 103 -12.29 0.79 -17.16
N GLY A 104 -11.20 0.25 -17.72
CA GLY A 104 -10.61 0.72 -18.99
C GLY A 104 -9.74 1.97 -18.92
N GLU A 105 -9.67 2.63 -17.76
CA GLU A 105 -8.81 3.79 -17.53
C GLU A 105 -7.55 3.39 -16.75
N THR A 106 -6.83 2.38 -17.24
CA THR A 106 -5.56 1.94 -16.64
C THR A 106 -4.38 2.63 -17.33
N VAL A 107 -3.57 3.35 -16.56
CA VAL A 107 -2.36 4.03 -17.04
C VAL A 107 -1.14 3.61 -16.23
N ARG A 108 -0.03 3.39 -16.93
CA ARG A 108 1.32 3.38 -16.36
C ARG A 108 1.86 4.80 -16.32
N ILE A 109 2.49 5.15 -15.22
CA ILE A 109 3.16 6.43 -15.00
C ILE A 109 4.58 6.10 -14.55
N ASP A 110 5.55 6.45 -15.38
CA ASP A 110 6.98 6.34 -15.09
C ASP A 110 7.54 7.74 -14.79
N VAL A 111 8.26 7.88 -13.67
CA VAL A 111 8.88 9.11 -13.18
C VAL A 111 10.40 8.92 -13.12
N GLY A 112 11.14 9.79 -13.80
CA GLY A 112 12.60 9.76 -13.92
C GLY A 112 13.09 9.10 -15.21
N ASP A 113 14.13 9.68 -15.81
CA ASP A 113 14.62 9.29 -17.16
C ASP A 113 15.31 7.91 -17.18
N GLU A 114 16.03 7.53 -16.12
CA GLU A 114 16.68 6.21 -16.02
C GLU A 114 15.67 5.04 -15.94
N VAL A 115 14.44 5.32 -15.50
CA VAL A 115 13.38 4.33 -15.28
C VAL A 115 12.73 3.92 -16.60
N VAL A 116 12.64 4.86 -17.55
CA VAL A 116 12.11 4.61 -18.90
C VAL A 116 12.99 3.58 -19.62
N ALA A 117 14.32 3.70 -19.51
CA ALA A 117 15.28 2.78 -20.14
C ALA A 117 15.29 1.37 -19.50
N ARG A 118 15.02 1.23 -18.20
CA ARG A 118 14.89 -0.08 -17.51
C ARG A 118 13.47 -0.67 -17.56
N SER A 119 12.50 0.05 -18.13
CA SER A 119 11.08 -0.33 -18.16
C SER A 119 10.75 -1.56 -19.01
N GLU A 120 11.72 -2.08 -19.77
CA GLU A 120 11.58 -3.25 -20.63
C GLU A 120 11.41 -4.56 -19.87
N ARG A 121 11.58 -4.59 -18.53
CA ARG A 121 11.24 -5.79 -17.76
C ARG A 121 9.72 -6.00 -17.79
N PRO A 122 9.23 -7.10 -18.38
CA PRO A 122 7.80 -7.35 -18.49
C PRO A 122 7.19 -7.49 -17.08
N PHE A 123 5.96 -7.02 -16.94
CA PHE A 123 5.15 -7.28 -15.75
C PHE A 123 5.12 -8.79 -15.50
N GLY A 124 5.33 -9.19 -14.24
CA GLY A 124 5.40 -10.60 -13.91
C GLY A 124 4.03 -11.27 -14.08
N ARG A 125 3.95 -12.36 -14.83
CA ARG A 125 2.76 -13.24 -14.81
C ARG A 125 2.58 -13.81 -13.41
N MET A 126 1.34 -13.91 -12.99
CA MET A 126 1.00 -14.48 -11.70
C MET A 126 1.16 -16.01 -11.73
N PRO A 127 1.92 -16.62 -10.80
CA PRO A 127 1.97 -18.06 -10.70
C PRO A 127 0.62 -18.61 -10.25
N ALA A 128 0.20 -19.74 -10.82
CA ALA A 128 -1.02 -20.43 -10.40
C ALA A 128 -0.96 -20.76 -8.89
N SER A 129 -2.07 -20.52 -8.18
CA SER A 129 -2.13 -20.82 -6.75
C SER A 129 -2.27 -22.33 -6.53
N SER A 130 -1.26 -22.96 -5.92
CA SER A 130 -1.43 -24.30 -5.34
C SER A 130 -2.27 -24.22 -4.05
N PRO A 131 -3.24 -25.13 -3.83
CA PRO A 131 -3.96 -25.23 -2.56
C PRO A 131 -2.97 -25.37 -1.39
N ARG A 132 -3.24 -24.68 -0.29
CA ARG A 132 -2.42 -24.76 0.93
C ARG A 132 -3.29 -25.20 2.10
N GLN A 133 -2.73 -26.07 2.96
CA GLN A 133 -3.39 -26.46 4.21
C GLN A 133 -3.62 -25.23 5.10
N PRO A 134 -4.76 -25.18 5.83
CA PRO A 134 -5.02 -24.15 6.82
C PRO A 134 -3.97 -24.19 7.93
N PHE A 135 -3.74 -23.05 8.58
CA PHE A 135 -2.89 -22.99 9.77
C PHE A 135 -3.53 -23.79 10.90
N THR A 136 -2.70 -24.51 11.65
CA THR A 136 -3.16 -25.24 12.84
C THR A 136 -3.23 -24.31 14.05
N ALA A 137 -4.00 -24.66 15.07
CA ALA A 137 -4.14 -23.83 16.29
C ALA A 137 -2.80 -23.55 16.99
N ARG A 138 -1.79 -24.42 16.82
CA ARG A 138 -0.43 -24.22 17.37
C ARG A 138 0.35 -23.08 16.70
N GLN A 139 -0.15 -22.55 15.59
CA GLN A 139 0.49 -21.50 14.81
C GLN A 139 -0.15 -20.12 15.03
N LEU A 140 -1.14 -20.03 15.92
CA LEU A 140 -1.89 -18.81 16.18
C LEU A 140 -1.72 -18.41 17.65
N ASP A 141 -1.14 -17.23 17.88
CA ASP A 141 -0.96 -16.69 19.23
C ASP A 141 -1.76 -15.39 19.41
N PRO A 142 -2.91 -15.42 20.13
CA PRO A 142 -3.71 -14.23 20.38
C PRO A 142 -3.07 -13.33 21.44
N VAL A 143 -2.87 -12.05 21.09
CA VAL A 143 -2.28 -11.04 21.97
C VAL A 143 -3.22 -9.82 22.09
N PRO A 144 -3.87 -9.58 23.26
CA PRO A 144 -3.86 -10.42 24.45
C PRO A 144 -4.65 -11.74 24.26
N PRO A 145 -4.45 -12.74 25.15
CA PRO A 145 -5.25 -13.96 25.17
C PRO A 145 -6.75 -13.66 25.30
N PRO A 146 -7.66 -14.57 24.84
CA PRO A 146 -9.10 -14.32 24.84
C PRO A 146 -9.67 -13.91 26.19
N GLU A 147 -9.24 -14.58 27.27
CA GLU A 147 -9.67 -14.27 28.65
C GLU A 147 -9.18 -12.88 29.09
N GLY A 148 -7.92 -12.54 28.79
CA GLY A 148 -7.37 -11.22 29.07
C GLY A 148 -8.09 -10.11 28.31
N TYR A 149 -8.45 -10.35 27.05
CA TYR A 149 -9.26 -9.43 26.26
C TYR A 149 -10.66 -9.24 26.88
N ALA A 150 -11.32 -10.33 27.31
CA ALA A 150 -12.64 -10.27 27.93
C ALA A 150 -12.62 -9.47 29.24
N THR A 151 -11.60 -9.68 30.09
CA THR A 151 -11.39 -8.87 31.30
C THR A 151 -11.21 -7.39 30.97
N ALA A 152 -10.37 -7.06 29.98
CA ALA A 152 -10.17 -5.67 29.57
C ALA A 152 -11.47 -5.00 29.07
N VAL A 153 -12.32 -5.74 28.36
CA VAL A 153 -13.66 -5.27 27.94
C VAL A 153 -14.55 -5.02 29.16
N ALA A 154 -14.63 -5.97 30.10
CA ALA A 154 -15.47 -5.85 31.30
C ALA A 154 -15.04 -4.66 32.17
N ASP A 155 -13.74 -4.53 32.42
CA ASP A 155 -13.16 -3.43 33.20
C ASP A 155 -13.42 -2.08 32.55
N LEU A 156 -13.37 -2.02 31.22
CA LEU A 156 -13.69 -0.80 30.50
C LEU A 156 -15.18 -0.47 30.69
N VAL A 157 -16.09 -1.40 30.39
CA VAL A 157 -17.54 -1.20 30.53
C VAL A 157 -17.92 -0.72 31.93
N HIS A 158 -17.29 -1.26 32.97
CA HIS A 158 -17.52 -0.85 34.35
C HIS A 158 -17.07 0.60 34.64
N ARG A 159 -15.99 1.06 33.99
CA ARG A 159 -15.41 2.40 34.19
C ARG A 159 -15.99 3.47 33.26
N LEU A 160 -16.79 3.11 32.27
CA LEU A 160 -17.38 4.07 31.33
C LEU A 160 -18.38 4.96 32.06
N GLY A 161 -17.98 6.21 32.32
CA GLY A 161 -18.89 7.28 32.73
C GLY A 161 -19.76 7.76 31.56
N PRO A 162 -20.79 8.59 31.82
CA PRO A 162 -21.73 9.07 30.80
C PRO A 162 -21.09 9.92 29.68
N GLN A 163 -19.83 10.33 29.85
CA GLN A 163 -19.10 11.15 28.89
C GLN A 163 -18.44 10.34 27.76
N LEU A 164 -18.17 9.04 27.95
CA LEU A 164 -17.53 8.20 26.93
C LEU A 164 -18.57 7.29 26.25
N ARG A 165 -18.99 7.68 25.04
CA ARG A 165 -20.11 7.03 24.33
C ARG A 165 -19.72 5.78 23.53
N LYS A 166 -18.44 5.65 23.14
CA LYS A 166 -17.95 4.53 22.33
C LYS A 166 -16.45 4.34 22.55
N VAL A 167 -16.04 3.08 22.63
CA VAL A 167 -14.63 2.67 22.60
C VAL A 167 -14.48 1.52 21.63
N VAL A 168 -13.39 1.51 20.88
CA VAL A 168 -12.99 0.39 20.03
C VAL A 168 -11.77 -0.25 20.67
N LEU A 169 -11.92 -1.50 21.08
CA LEU A 169 -10.82 -2.34 21.51
C LEU A 169 -10.45 -3.27 20.35
N ALA A 170 -9.16 -3.52 20.21
CA ALA A 170 -8.62 -4.43 19.22
C ALA A 170 -7.68 -5.43 19.91
N ARG A 171 -7.54 -6.60 19.29
CA ARG A 171 -6.53 -7.58 19.65
C ARG A 171 -5.77 -8.02 18.41
N THR A 172 -4.54 -8.42 18.60
CA THR A 172 -3.68 -8.97 17.57
C THR A 172 -3.74 -10.49 17.61
N ILE A 173 -3.57 -11.14 16.45
CA ILE A 173 -3.26 -12.56 16.37
C ILE A 173 -1.94 -12.65 15.63
N GLU A 174 -0.91 -13.10 16.34
CA GLU A 174 0.37 -13.41 15.74
C GLU A 174 0.29 -14.78 15.07
N VAL A 175 0.89 -14.90 13.88
CA VAL A 175 0.81 -16.13 13.08
C VAL A 175 2.21 -16.60 12.74
N ASP A 176 2.62 -17.73 13.30
CA ASP A 176 3.83 -18.44 12.89
C ASP A 176 3.49 -19.37 11.73
N ALA A 177 3.74 -18.88 10.51
CA ALA A 177 3.48 -19.64 9.31
C ALA A 177 4.47 -20.81 9.08
N GLY A 178 5.59 -20.88 9.83
CA GLY A 178 6.67 -21.84 9.62
C GLY A 178 7.39 -21.68 8.27
N ARG A 179 7.14 -20.57 7.57
CA ARG A 179 7.70 -20.22 6.25
C ARG A 179 7.53 -18.74 5.97
N GLU A 180 8.27 -18.24 4.99
CA GLU A 180 8.05 -16.90 4.45
C GLU A 180 6.69 -16.78 3.74
N LEU A 181 6.01 -15.65 3.98
CA LEU A 181 4.73 -15.33 3.35
C LEU A 181 4.95 -14.49 2.10
N ASP A 182 4.54 -15.03 0.96
CA ASP A 182 4.49 -14.32 -0.32
C ASP A 182 3.30 -13.34 -0.32
N ALA A 183 3.60 -12.05 -0.13
CA ALA A 183 2.60 -10.98 -0.06
C ALA A 183 1.77 -10.86 -1.33
N ARG A 184 2.37 -11.13 -2.51
CA ARG A 184 1.67 -11.08 -3.80
C ARG A 184 0.62 -12.18 -3.90
N ARG A 185 0.98 -13.41 -3.49
CA ARG A 185 0.01 -14.52 -3.41
C ARG A 185 -1.07 -14.27 -2.37
N LEU A 186 -0.72 -13.66 -1.24
CA LEU A 186 -1.71 -13.30 -0.22
C LEU A 186 -2.71 -12.27 -0.76
N ALA A 187 -2.23 -11.21 -1.41
CA ALA A 187 -3.08 -10.19 -2.04
C ALA A 187 -4.01 -10.79 -3.10
N HIS A 188 -3.51 -11.69 -3.96
CA HIS A 188 -4.35 -12.42 -4.91
C HIS A 188 -5.51 -13.17 -4.23
N ARG A 189 -5.21 -13.88 -3.13
CA ARG A 189 -6.22 -14.63 -2.37
C ARG A 189 -7.22 -13.70 -1.69
N LEU A 190 -6.78 -12.55 -1.17
CA LEU A 190 -7.67 -11.58 -0.52
C LEU A 190 -8.67 -11.00 -1.52
N ARG A 191 -8.26 -10.71 -2.76
CA ARG A 191 -9.18 -10.28 -3.83
C ARG A 191 -10.29 -11.29 -4.12
N ALA A 192 -9.97 -12.59 -4.08
CA ALA A 192 -10.95 -13.64 -4.33
C ALA A 192 -11.98 -13.78 -3.20
N VAL A 193 -11.64 -13.38 -1.97
CA VAL A 193 -12.50 -13.49 -0.78
C VAL A 193 -13.27 -12.21 -0.49
N ASN A 194 -12.67 -11.04 -0.78
CA ASN A 194 -13.28 -9.71 -0.65
C ASN A 194 -13.13 -8.96 -1.98
N PRO A 195 -14.10 -9.10 -2.91
CA PRO A 195 -14.02 -8.51 -4.24
C PRO A 195 -14.36 -7.00 -4.30
N ASP A 196 -14.83 -6.40 -3.20
CA ASP A 196 -15.40 -5.04 -3.14
C ASP A 196 -14.40 -3.96 -2.68
#